data_AF-A0A4R4MDX2-F1
#
_entry.id   AF-A0A4R4MDX2-F1
#
_cell.length_a   1.000
_cell.length_b   1.000
_cell.length_c   1.000
_cell.angle_alpha   90.00
_cell.angle_beta   90.00
_cell.angle_gamma   90.00
#
_symmetry.space_group_name_H-M   'P 1'
#
loop_
_entity.id
_entity.type
_entity.pdbx_description
1 polymer ?
#
loop_
_entity_poly.entity_id
_entity_poly.type
_entity_poly.pdbx_seq_one_letter_code
_entity_poly.pdbx_strand_id
1 'polypeptide(L)'
;MDYSTVGVREENIVALRSFLLEGPDAWVPLQDKMQKDDETAAGYMSLLYGAFTLAVRRRFSPTYTVGDIVRFVADLRIMAGEDALVINALAAEDLIRRAVGAPPPRDGGPDDAETVLPAQIFILLHLIAEADFDRAGLEQFIEETTAYTEQWLDVQRESTCPPAEEDT
;
A
#
# COMPACT_ATOMS: atom_id res chain seq x y z
N MET A 1 3.45 3.32 15.43
CA MET A 1 2.24 2.48 15.49
C MET A 1 2.59 1.24 16.29
N ASP A 2 1.76 0.86 17.26
CA ASP A 2 1.92 -0.41 17.96
C ASP A 2 1.30 -1.51 17.10
N TYR A 3 2.12 -2.45 16.62
CA TYR A 3 1.69 -3.53 15.74
C TYR A 3 1.26 -4.79 16.50
N SER A 4 1.41 -4.82 17.83
CA SER A 4 1.17 -6.01 18.66
C SER A 4 -0.26 -6.55 18.56
N THR A 5 -1.23 -5.65 18.31
CA THR A 5 -2.66 -5.96 18.18
C THR A 5 -3.16 -5.91 16.74
N VAL A 6 -2.39 -5.35 15.81
CA VAL A 6 -2.82 -5.19 14.42
C VAL A 6 -2.90 -6.55 13.73
N GLY A 7 -4.09 -6.89 13.20
CA GLY A 7 -4.34 -8.13 12.49
C GLY A 7 -5.21 -7.93 11.26
N VAL A 8 -5.03 -8.78 10.25
CA VAL A 8 -5.90 -8.83 9.09
C VAL A 8 -7.16 -9.64 9.44
N ARG A 9 -8.34 -9.03 9.27
CA ARG A 9 -9.64 -9.65 9.52
C ARG A 9 -10.40 -9.82 8.20
N GLU A 10 -11.35 -10.75 8.16
CA GLU A 10 -12.20 -10.99 6.99
C GLU A 10 -12.90 -9.71 6.51
N GLU A 11 -13.36 -8.86 7.43
CA GLU A 11 -13.98 -7.57 7.10
C GLU A 11 -13.03 -6.60 6.39
N ASN A 12 -11.73 -6.64 6.69
CA ASN A 12 -10.72 -5.83 6.01
C ASN A 12 -10.51 -6.35 4.58
N ILE A 13 -10.50 -7.67 4.39
CA ILE A 13 -10.35 -8.32 3.08
C ILE A 13 -11.55 -8.01 2.18
N VAL A 14 -12.77 -8.09 2.73
CA VAL A 14 -13.99 -7.69 2.01
C VAL A 14 -13.94 -6.22 1.60
N ALA A 15 -13.49 -5.33 2.49
CA ALA A 15 -13.37 -3.92 2.16
C ALA A 15 -12.34 -3.66 1.06
N LEU A 16 -11.15 -4.29 1.13
CA LEU A 16 -10.14 -4.19 0.07
C LEU A 16 -10.70 -4.69 -1.26
N ARG A 17 -11.39 -5.84 -1.27
CA ARG A 17 -12.00 -6.42 -2.47
C ARG A 17 -12.98 -5.44 -3.12
N SER A 18 -13.91 -4.89 -2.35
CA SER A 18 -14.87 -3.89 -2.86
C SER A 18 -14.14 -2.66 -3.40
N PHE A 19 -13.14 -2.15 -2.68
CA PHE A 19 -12.35 -1.00 -3.11
C PHE A 19 -11.63 -1.24 -4.46
N LEU A 20 -11.02 -2.42 -4.65
CA LEU A 20 -10.30 -2.74 -5.89
C LEU A 20 -11.23 -3.03 -7.07
N LEU A 21 -12.44 -3.55 -6.82
CA LEU A 21 -13.43 -3.88 -7.86
C LEU A 21 -14.25 -2.68 -8.31
N GLU A 22 -14.71 -1.89 -7.35
CA GLU A 22 -15.72 -0.84 -7.55
C GLU A 22 -15.11 0.56 -7.45
N GLY A 23 -13.85 0.67 -7.03
CA GLY A 23 -13.11 1.92 -6.91
C GLY A 23 -13.35 2.66 -5.58
N PRO A 24 -12.86 3.91 -5.47
CA PRO A 24 -12.89 4.69 -4.23
C PRO A 24 -14.29 4.90 -3.64
N ASP A 25 -15.34 4.98 -4.46
CA ASP A 25 -16.71 5.21 -3.98
C ASP A 25 -17.24 4.05 -3.12
N ALA A 26 -16.72 2.83 -3.33
CA ALA A 26 -17.06 1.66 -2.53
C ALA A 26 -16.57 1.76 -1.06
N TRP A 27 -15.65 2.69 -0.78
CA TRP A 27 -15.19 2.96 0.58
C TRP A 27 -16.25 3.65 1.43
N VAL A 28 -17.05 4.54 0.84
CA VAL A 28 -18.02 5.40 1.56
C VAL A 28 -18.94 4.61 2.50
N PRO A 29 -19.63 3.53 2.05
CA PRO A 29 -20.49 2.75 2.94
C PRO A 29 -19.74 1.88 3.96
N LEU A 30 -18.43 1.67 3.77
CA LEU A 30 -17.59 0.81 4.63
C LEU A 30 -16.83 1.61 5.69
N GLN A 31 -16.74 2.93 5.53
CA GLN A 31 -15.92 3.81 6.36
C GLN A 31 -16.21 3.64 7.86
N ASP A 32 -17.48 3.75 8.28
CA ASP A 32 -17.86 3.63 9.70
C ASP A 32 -17.48 2.27 10.29
N LYS A 33 -17.58 1.20 9.49
CA LYS A 33 -17.21 -0.15 9.92
C LYS A 33 -15.70 -0.31 10.05
N MET A 34 -14.94 0.22 9.10
CA MET A 34 -13.48 0.10 9.07
C MET A 34 -12.79 1.05 10.05
N GLN A 35 -13.46 2.14 10.43
CA GLN A 35 -12.97 3.13 11.40
C GLN A 35 -13.61 2.98 12.79
N LYS A 36 -14.28 1.85 13.07
CA LYS A 36 -14.96 1.61 14.35
C LYS A 36 -13.98 1.55 15.54
N ASP A 37 -12.76 1.08 15.29
CA ASP A 37 -11.66 0.99 16.26
C ASP A 37 -10.31 1.04 15.54
N ASP A 38 -9.26 1.42 16.28
CA ASP A 38 -7.90 1.61 15.73
C ASP A 38 -7.32 0.32 15.15
N GLU A 39 -7.68 -0.84 15.73
CA GLU A 39 -7.16 -2.15 15.35
C GLU A 39 -7.69 -2.57 13.97
N THR A 40 -8.98 -2.36 13.73
CA THR A 40 -9.66 -2.60 12.46
C THR A 40 -9.15 -1.63 11.39
N ALA A 41 -9.04 -0.34 11.73
CA ALA A 41 -8.50 0.67 10.83
C ALA A 41 -7.05 0.35 10.43
N ALA A 42 -6.21 0.00 11.39
CA ALA A 42 -4.82 -0.38 11.14
C ALA A 42 -4.72 -1.66 10.29
N GLY A 43 -5.60 -2.64 10.52
CA GLY A 43 -5.65 -3.85 9.69
C GLY A 43 -6.03 -3.57 8.24
N TYR A 44 -7.00 -2.69 7.99
CA TYR A 44 -7.34 -2.26 6.63
C TYR A 44 -6.22 -1.46 5.97
N MET A 45 -5.63 -0.50 6.67
CA MET A 45 -4.50 0.30 6.15
C MET A 45 -3.28 -0.58 5.82
N SER A 46 -3.02 -1.61 6.63
CA SER A 46 -1.97 -2.59 6.37
C SER A 46 -2.23 -3.37 5.10
N LEU A 47 -3.47 -3.81 4.86
CA LEU A 47 -3.85 -4.48 3.60
C LEU A 47 -3.70 -3.55 2.39
N LEU A 48 -4.11 -2.28 2.51
CA LEU A 48 -3.98 -1.31 1.43
C LEU A 48 -2.49 -1.07 1.06
N TYR A 49 -1.63 -1.01 2.07
CA TYR A 49 -0.18 -0.92 1.88
C TYR A 49 0.41 -2.22 1.31
N GLY A 50 -0.06 -3.37 1.75
CA GLY A 50 0.33 -4.67 1.21
C GLY A 50 -0.03 -4.83 -0.28
N ALA A 51 -1.26 -4.43 -0.65
CA ALA A 51 -1.73 -4.45 -2.04
C ALA A 51 -0.83 -3.56 -2.92
N PHE A 52 -0.60 -2.33 -2.47
CA PHE A 52 0.32 -1.40 -3.13
C PHE A 52 1.71 -2.02 -3.32
N THR A 53 2.29 -2.55 -2.25
CA THR A 53 3.64 -3.10 -2.27
C THR A 53 3.75 -4.27 -3.23
N LEU A 54 2.77 -5.17 -3.23
CA LEU A 54 2.75 -6.33 -4.13
C LEU A 54 2.57 -5.91 -5.59
N ALA A 55 1.66 -4.98 -5.87
CA ALA A 55 1.43 -4.45 -7.21
C ALA A 55 2.70 -3.77 -7.77
N VAL A 56 3.34 -2.92 -6.96
CA VAL A 56 4.60 -2.26 -7.33
C VAL A 56 5.70 -3.29 -7.58
N ARG A 57 5.87 -4.28 -6.68
CA ARG A 57 6.87 -5.33 -6.88
C ARG A 57 6.64 -6.12 -8.16
N ARG A 58 5.39 -6.48 -8.48
CA ARG A 58 5.08 -7.14 -9.75
C ARG A 58 5.43 -6.28 -10.97
N ARG A 59 5.21 -4.96 -10.88
CA ARG A 59 5.48 -4.03 -11.98
C ARG A 59 6.96 -3.75 -12.24
N PHE A 60 7.78 -3.73 -11.19
CA PHE A 60 9.19 -3.34 -11.25
C PHE A 60 10.18 -4.53 -11.08
N SER A 61 9.68 -5.75 -10.89
CA SER A 61 10.49 -6.97 -10.83
C SER A 61 10.81 -7.52 -12.24
N PRO A 62 11.95 -8.22 -12.43
CA PRO A 62 13.05 -8.42 -11.46
C PRO A 62 14.06 -7.27 -11.46
N THR A 63 13.98 -6.36 -12.41
CA THR A 63 14.94 -5.29 -12.62
C THR A 63 14.24 -3.97 -12.83
N TYR A 64 14.70 -2.96 -12.10
CA TYR A 64 14.28 -1.58 -12.26
C TYR A 64 15.52 -0.68 -12.15
N THR A 65 15.42 0.52 -12.71
CA THR A 65 16.32 1.62 -12.38
C THR A 65 15.55 2.69 -11.61
N VAL A 66 16.28 3.52 -10.85
CA VAL A 66 15.66 4.71 -10.23
C VAL A 66 15.04 5.63 -11.30
N GLY A 67 15.62 5.67 -12.51
CA GLY A 67 15.07 6.40 -13.64
C GLY A 67 13.69 5.88 -14.08
N ASP A 68 13.46 4.57 -14.02
CA ASP A 68 12.16 3.98 -14.35
C ASP A 68 11.07 4.39 -13.35
N ILE A 69 11.42 4.47 -12.06
CA ILE A 69 10.51 4.94 -11.01
C ILE A 69 10.14 6.40 -11.24
N VAL A 70 11.13 7.27 -11.47
CA VAL A 70 10.91 8.70 -11.76
C VAL A 70 10.03 8.87 -13.00
N ARG A 71 10.32 8.11 -14.07
CA ARG A 71 9.55 8.17 -15.31
C ARG A 71 8.11 7.71 -15.11
N PHE A 72 7.89 6.64 -14.36
CA PHE A 72 6.56 6.15 -14.03
C PHE A 72 5.74 7.19 -13.26
N VAL A 73 6.31 7.83 -12.24
CA VAL A 73 5.63 8.90 -11.48
C VAL A 73 5.33 10.11 -12.36
N ALA A 74 6.24 10.48 -13.26
CA ALA A 74 6.01 11.55 -14.23
C ALA A 74 4.85 11.21 -15.18
N ASP A 75 4.85 10.00 -15.75
CA ASP A 75 3.82 9.52 -16.66
C ASP A 75 2.45 9.46 -15.96
N LEU A 76 2.39 8.99 -14.70
CA LEU A 76 1.19 9.01 -13.86
C LEU A 76 0.62 10.41 -13.68
N ARG A 77 1.48 11.38 -13.34
CA ARG A 77 1.07 12.78 -13.16
C ARG A 77 0.58 13.41 -14.46
N ILE A 78 1.16 13.04 -15.60
CA ILE A 78 0.68 13.48 -16.91
C ILE A 78 -0.72 12.91 -17.18
N MET A 79 -0.95 11.62 -16.90
CA MET A 79 -2.26 10.98 -17.06
C MET A 79 -3.34 11.56 -16.14
N ALA A 80 -2.96 11.96 -14.92
CA ALA A 80 -3.87 12.58 -13.96
C ALA A 80 -4.38 13.97 -14.39
N GLY A 81 -3.74 14.63 -15.35
CA GLY A 81 -4.21 15.90 -15.89
C GLY A 81 -4.38 16.98 -14.81
N GLU A 82 -5.62 17.46 -14.62
CA GLU A 82 -5.94 18.47 -13.61
C GLU A 82 -5.70 17.99 -12.17
N ASP A 83 -5.76 16.68 -11.93
CA ASP A 83 -5.53 16.06 -10.62
C ASP A 83 -4.05 15.73 -10.34
N ALA A 84 -3.13 16.14 -11.21
CA ALA A 84 -1.70 15.84 -11.07
C ALA A 84 -1.08 16.30 -9.73
N LEU A 85 -1.66 17.34 -9.11
CA LEU A 85 -1.21 17.86 -7.81
C LEU A 85 -1.61 16.97 -6.63
N VAL A 86 -2.62 16.10 -6.79
CA VAL A 86 -2.99 15.09 -5.79
C VAL A 86 -1.88 14.05 -5.63
N ILE A 87 -1.10 13.82 -6.68
CA ILE A 87 0.04 12.89 -6.67
C ILE A 87 1.31 13.69 -6.37
N ASN A 88 1.64 13.82 -5.08
CA ASN A 88 2.94 14.37 -4.69
C ASN A 88 4.06 13.47 -5.25
N ALA A 89 4.93 14.03 -6.11
CA ALA A 89 5.94 13.25 -6.82
C ALA A 89 6.96 12.61 -5.87
N LEU A 90 7.41 13.35 -4.84
CA LEU A 90 8.38 12.82 -3.87
C LEU A 90 7.75 11.73 -3.01
N ALA A 91 6.49 11.89 -2.59
CA ALA A 91 5.77 10.87 -1.85
C ALA A 91 5.59 9.59 -2.69
N ALA A 92 5.18 9.74 -3.95
CA ALA A 92 4.99 8.65 -4.89
C ALA A 92 6.30 7.88 -5.16
N GLU A 93 7.39 8.61 -5.43
CA GLU A 93 8.70 8.00 -5.63
C GLU A 93 9.19 7.25 -4.39
N ASP A 94 9.07 7.87 -3.21
CA ASP A 94 9.52 7.26 -1.97
C ASP A 94 8.74 5.98 -1.63
N LEU A 95 7.42 6.00 -1.78
CA LEU A 95 6.56 4.83 -1.62
C LEU A 95 6.99 3.66 -2.53
N ILE A 96 7.21 3.94 -3.82
CA ILE A 96 7.64 2.91 -4.78
C ILE A 96 9.02 2.37 -4.40
N ARG A 97 9.96 3.25 -4.05
CA ARG A 97 11.32 2.87 -3.65
C ARG A 97 11.30 1.98 -2.40
N ARG A 98 10.51 2.31 -1.39
CA ARG A 98 10.33 1.47 -0.19
C ARG A 98 9.78 0.09 -0.54
N ALA A 99 8.79 0.01 -1.43
CA ALA A 99 8.21 -1.27 -1.87
C ALA A 99 9.23 -2.18 -2.59
N VAL A 100 10.12 -1.62 -3.40
CA VAL A 100 11.14 -2.37 -4.17
C VAL A 100 12.52 -2.45 -3.50
N GLY A 101 12.67 -1.90 -2.29
CA GLY A 101 13.93 -1.87 -1.55
C GLY A 101 15.02 -0.96 -2.14
N ALA A 102 14.63 0.07 -2.90
CA ALA A 102 15.56 1.05 -3.46
C ALA A 102 15.96 2.10 -2.41
N PRO A 103 17.12 2.78 -2.59
CA PRO A 103 17.48 3.91 -1.75
C PRO A 103 16.44 5.04 -1.80
N PRO A 104 16.14 5.69 -0.66
CA PRO A 104 15.17 6.78 -0.61
C PRO A 104 15.59 7.98 -1.49
N PRO A 105 14.66 8.88 -1.85
CA PRO A 105 14.98 10.12 -2.53
C PRO A 105 15.97 10.97 -1.71
N ARG A 106 16.82 11.75 -2.38
CA ARG A 106 17.86 12.56 -1.71
C ARG A 106 17.27 13.63 -0.78
N ASP A 107 16.15 14.21 -1.19
CA ASP A 107 15.49 15.30 -0.46
C ASP A 107 14.49 14.77 0.59
N GLY A 108 14.44 13.43 0.76
CA GLY A 108 13.37 12.76 1.49
C GLY A 108 12.02 12.81 0.76
N GLY A 109 11.02 12.20 1.37
CA GLY A 109 9.61 12.31 0.97
C GLY A 109 8.80 12.86 2.15
N PRO A 110 7.65 13.51 1.89
CA PRO A 110 6.70 13.79 2.96
C PRO A 110 6.20 12.47 3.55
N ASP A 111 6.10 12.40 4.88
CA ASP A 111 5.62 11.23 5.62
C ASP A 111 4.20 11.43 6.19
N ASP A 112 3.57 12.59 5.93
CA ASP A 112 2.20 12.85 6.40
C ASP A 112 1.16 12.06 5.60
N ALA A 113 0.18 11.50 6.32
CA ALA A 113 -0.82 10.62 5.73
C ALA A 113 -1.69 11.34 4.67
N GLU A 114 -1.94 12.64 4.85
CA GLU A 114 -2.73 13.46 3.91
C GLU A 114 -2.09 13.56 2.53
N THR A 115 -0.75 13.55 2.47
CA THR A 115 0.01 13.59 1.21
C THR A 115 0.30 12.20 0.66
N VAL A 116 0.65 11.25 1.54
CA VAL A 116 1.09 9.90 1.15
C VAL A 116 -0.07 9.03 0.67
N LEU A 117 -1.20 9.06 1.37
CA LEU A 117 -2.32 8.15 1.09
C LEU A 117 -2.96 8.36 -0.29
N PRO A 118 -3.22 9.61 -0.76
CA PRO A 118 -3.73 9.81 -2.11
C PRO A 118 -2.78 9.29 -3.19
N ALA A 119 -1.47 9.50 -3.04
CA ALA A 119 -0.47 8.98 -3.97
C ALA A 119 -0.47 7.44 -3.99
N GLN A 120 -0.50 6.81 -2.82
CA GLN A 120 -0.57 5.35 -2.69
C GLN A 120 -1.80 4.77 -3.39
N ILE A 121 -2.98 5.35 -3.12
CA ILE A 121 -4.25 4.91 -3.72
C ILE A 121 -4.22 5.05 -5.24
N PHE A 122 -3.78 6.21 -5.73
CA PHE A 122 -3.76 6.48 -7.17
C PHE A 122 -2.85 5.50 -7.91
N ILE A 123 -1.64 5.27 -7.38
CA ILE A 123 -0.68 4.32 -7.95
C ILE A 123 -1.25 2.90 -7.90
N LEU A 124 -1.83 2.49 -6.78
CA LEU A 124 -2.43 1.16 -6.65
C LEU A 124 -3.53 0.96 -7.70
N LEU A 125 -4.51 1.85 -7.79
CA LEU A 125 -5.61 1.73 -8.75
C LEU A 125 -5.10 1.74 -10.20
N HIS A 126 -4.10 2.56 -10.51
CA HIS A 126 -3.46 2.54 -11.82
C HIS A 126 -2.82 1.19 -12.14
N LEU A 127 -2.05 0.62 -11.22
CA LEU A 127 -1.38 -0.67 -11.42
C LEU A 127 -2.36 -1.84 -11.53
N ILE A 128 -3.47 -1.79 -10.78
CA ILE A 128 -4.54 -2.80 -10.89
C ILE A 128 -5.24 -2.68 -12.24
N ALA A 129 -5.50 -1.48 -12.74
CA ALA A 129 -6.04 -1.25 -14.07
C ALA A 129 -5.06 -1.68 -15.19
N GLU A 130 -3.76 -1.38 -15.05
CA GLU A 130 -2.71 -1.80 -16.00
C GLU A 130 -2.58 -3.33 -16.05
N ALA A 131 -2.76 -4.02 -14.92
CA ALA A 131 -2.67 -5.47 -14.83
C ALA A 131 -3.84 -6.21 -15.51
N ASP A 132 -4.96 -5.52 -15.75
CA ASP A 132 -6.16 -6.03 -16.46
C ASP A 132 -6.60 -7.41 -15.95
N PHE A 133 -6.72 -7.54 -14.62
CA PHE A 133 -7.11 -8.81 -14.00
C PHE A 133 -8.52 -9.23 -14.43
N ASP A 134 -8.67 -10.51 -14.77
CA ASP A 134 -9.97 -11.14 -14.70
C ASP A 134 -10.38 -11.37 -13.23
N ARG A 135 -11.62 -11.86 -13.03
CA ARG A 135 -12.14 -12.11 -11.70
C ARG A 135 -11.24 -13.06 -10.88
N ALA A 136 -10.71 -14.11 -11.50
CA ALA A 136 -9.91 -15.09 -10.79
C ALA A 136 -8.53 -14.53 -10.43
N GLY A 137 -7.92 -13.76 -11.34
CA GLY A 137 -6.65 -13.09 -11.12
C GLY A 137 -6.72 -12.04 -10.02
N LEU A 138 -7.83 -11.30 -9.90
CA LEU A 138 -8.02 -10.34 -8.82
C LEU A 138 -8.19 -11.03 -7.46
N GLU A 139 -8.96 -12.11 -7.37
CA GLU A 139 -9.07 -12.87 -6.12
C GLU A 139 -7.72 -13.46 -5.70
N GLN A 140 -6.95 -14.02 -6.65
CA GLN A 140 -5.60 -14.49 -6.37
C GLN A 140 -4.69 -13.34 -5.88
N PHE A 141 -4.79 -12.15 -6.49
CA PHE A 141 -4.04 -10.98 -6.03
C PHE A 141 -4.41 -10.57 -4.59
N ILE A 142 -5.69 -10.65 -4.22
CA ILE A 142 -6.16 -10.35 -2.85
C ILE A 142 -5.65 -11.41 -1.86
N GLU A 143 -5.65 -12.69 -2.23
CA GLU A 143 -5.09 -13.77 -1.42
C GLU A 143 -3.59 -13.57 -1.17
N GLU A 144 -2.81 -13.29 -2.23
CA GLU A 144 -1.39 -13.02 -2.11
C GLU A 144 -1.09 -11.75 -1.30
N THR A 145 -1.90 -10.70 -1.47
CA THR A 145 -1.83 -9.47 -0.68
C THR A 145 -2.06 -9.76 0.80
N THR A 146 -3.05 -10.59 1.11
CA THR A 146 -3.39 -10.98 2.49
C THR A 146 -2.21 -11.69 3.13
N ALA A 147 -1.70 -12.75 2.47
CA ALA A 147 -0.56 -13.52 2.96
C ALA A 147 0.71 -12.66 3.12
N TYR A 148 0.98 -11.76 2.16
CA TYR A 148 2.10 -10.83 2.24
C TYR A 148 1.97 -9.88 3.44
N THR A 149 0.77 -9.34 3.66
CA THR A 149 0.50 -8.39 4.74
C THR A 149 0.63 -9.05 6.11
N GLU A 150 0.10 -10.26 6.27
CA GLU A 150 0.24 -11.04 7.51
C GLU A 150 1.72 -11.30 7.83
N GLN A 151 2.50 -11.76 6.85
CA GLN A 151 3.94 -11.97 7.03
C GLN A 151 4.67 -10.67 7.38
N TRP A 152 4.32 -9.56 6.73
CA TRP A 152 4.93 -8.26 7.02
C TRP A 152 4.60 -7.79 8.44
N LEU A 153 3.35 -7.96 8.89
CA LEU A 153 2.93 -7.64 10.26
C LEU A 153 3.67 -8.49 11.30
N ASP A 154 3.89 -9.78 11.04
CA ASP A 154 4.65 -10.67 11.92
C ASP A 154 6.08 -10.12 12.15
N VAL A 155 6.76 -9.72 11.07
CA VAL A 155 8.11 -9.12 11.14
C VAL A 155 8.10 -7.79 11.91
N GLN A 156 7.07 -6.96 11.73
CA GLN A 156 6.94 -5.72 12.49
C GLN A 156 6.74 -5.99 13.99
N ARG A 157 5.92 -6.98 14.35
CA ARG A 157 5.68 -7.37 15.76
C ARG A 157 6.96 -7.84 16.43
N GLU A 158 7.74 -8.67 15.75
CA GLU A 158 9.05 -9.13 16.22
C GLU A 158 10.02 -7.96 16.43
N SER A 159 10.00 -6.97 15.53
CA SER A 159 10.85 -5.78 15.62
C SER A 159 10.42 -4.80 16.72
N THR A 160 9.14 -4.80 17.10
CA THR A 160 8.61 -3.98 18.21
C THR A 160 8.71 -4.65 19.58
N CYS A 161 9.07 -5.93 19.65
CA CYS A 161 9.35 -6.63 20.89
C CYS A 161 10.78 -6.30 21.36
N PRO A 162 11.00 -5.66 22.53
CA PRO A 162 12.35 -5.45 23.04
C PRO A 162 13.02 -6.81 23.30
N PRO A 163 14.34 -6.97 23.05
CA PRO A 163 15.03 -8.17 23.45
C PRO A 163 14.86 -8.34 24.96
N ALA A 164 14.44 -9.53 25.40
CA ALA A 164 14.42 -9.87 26.81
C ALA A 164 15.81 -9.55 27.38
N GLU A 165 15.85 -8.66 28.37
CA GLU A 165 17.07 -8.42 29.15
C GLU A 165 17.50 -9.79 29.71
N GLU A 166 18.59 -10.34 29.16
CA GLU A 166 19.31 -11.45 29.78
C GLU A 166 19.88 -10.92 31.10
N ASP A 167 19.12 -11.10 32.18
CA ASP A 167 19.59 -10.93 33.56
C ASP A 167 20.91 -11.70 33.72
N THR A 168 22.01 -10.96 33.93
CA THR A 168 23.34 -11.49 34.26
C THR A 168 23.62 -11.31 35.73
#